data_AF-A0A5A5R957-F1
#
_entry.id   AF-A0A5A5R957-F1
#
_cell.length_a   1.000
_cell.length_b   1.000
_cell.length_c   1.000
_cell.angle_alpha   90.00
_cell.angle_beta   90.00
_cell.angle_gamma   90.00
#
_symmetry.space_group_name_H-M   'P 1'
#
loop_
_entity.id
_entity.type
_entity.pdbx_description
1 polymer ?
#
loop_
_entity_poly.entity_id
_entity_poly.type
_entity_poly.pdbx_seq_one_letter_code
_entity_poly.pdbx_strand_id
1 'polypeptide(L)'
;MLVPLTRQSIEQIVPIIATGPQYAHYWGKWSDFLRRLFISIIALTAAWLIGNLFGPGGLTIKLIFDIIAGLYWLWGPVYWASVRNNTYRRLPYGGFWRGRVFDAFVTEELIGEEERVNKRGELEVIENRQRCINLEIGDQTGFSAIVRAPLKRIHKSIRPGMVAEALLMSREPDLGDINQLSDVHLPQLDQWIGEYPVLRRDIFQQVSRELGGGKEPRPKPSRYSNNVIRRRKTR
;
A
#
# COMPACT_ATOMS: atom_id res chain seq x y z
N MET A 1 3.27 -9.98 -20.02
CA MET A 1 2.39 -11.16 -20.15
C MET A 1 1.28 -10.95 -19.15
N LEU A 2 0.05 -10.93 -19.63
CA LEU A 2 -1.14 -10.75 -18.82
C LEU A 2 -1.95 -12.04 -18.87
N VAL A 3 -2.24 -12.62 -17.70
CA VAL A 3 -3.06 -13.81 -17.56
C VAL A 3 -4.32 -13.42 -16.80
N PRO A 4 -5.51 -13.49 -17.41
CA PRO A 4 -6.75 -13.17 -16.71
C PRO A 4 -6.94 -14.17 -15.55
N LEU A 5 -7.33 -13.65 -14.38
CA LEU A 5 -7.60 -14.46 -13.20
C LEU A 5 -9.11 -14.61 -13.00
N THR A 6 -9.51 -15.75 -12.46
CA THR A 6 -10.91 -15.93 -12.06
C THR A 6 -11.25 -15.02 -10.90
N ARG A 7 -12.54 -14.69 -10.78
CA ARG A 7 -13.04 -13.89 -9.66
C ARG A 7 -12.67 -14.48 -8.30
N GLN A 8 -12.73 -15.81 -8.18
CA GLN A 8 -12.37 -16.52 -6.94
C GLN A 8 -10.89 -16.35 -6.59
N SER A 9 -9.99 -16.46 -7.56
CA SER A 9 -8.55 -16.23 -7.35
C SER A 9 -8.27 -14.80 -6.89
N ILE A 10 -8.93 -13.80 -7.50
CA ILE A 10 -8.80 -12.39 -7.11
C ILE A 10 -9.25 -12.19 -5.66
N GLU A 11 -10.39 -12.77 -5.27
CA GLU A 11 -10.91 -12.63 -3.91
C GLU A 11 -10.07 -13.34 -2.84
N GLN A 12 -9.32 -14.37 -3.24
CA GLN A 12 -8.30 -14.99 -2.37
C GLN A 12 -7.01 -14.16 -2.30
N ILE A 13 -6.62 -13.48 -3.38
CA ILE A 13 -5.42 -12.65 -3.39
C ILE A 13 -5.66 -11.33 -2.63
N VAL A 14 -6.82 -10.69 -2.82
CA VAL A 14 -7.17 -9.41 -2.18
C VAL A 14 -8.08 -9.67 -0.97
N PRO A 15 -7.57 -9.56 0.27
CA PRO A 15 -8.31 -9.98 1.45
C PRO A 15 -9.46 -9.01 1.80
N ILE A 16 -10.57 -9.55 2.32
CA ILE A 16 -11.71 -8.74 2.80
C ILE A 16 -11.30 -7.93 4.03
N ILE A 17 -10.60 -8.59 4.95
CA ILE A 17 -10.17 -8.04 6.24
C ILE A 17 -8.67 -7.75 6.18
N ALA A 18 -8.24 -6.73 6.90
CA ALA A 18 -6.84 -6.36 7.04
C ALA A 18 -5.93 -7.56 7.38
N THR A 19 -4.83 -7.70 6.66
CA THR A 19 -3.73 -8.61 7.02
C THR A 19 -2.74 -7.93 7.95
N GLY A 20 -1.84 -8.69 8.58
CA GLY A 20 -0.79 -8.13 9.46
C GLY A 20 0.01 -6.98 8.82
N PRO A 21 0.52 -7.12 7.57
CA PRO A 21 1.21 -6.02 6.88
C PRO A 21 0.32 -4.79 6.63
N GLN A 22 -0.97 -4.99 6.33
CA GLN A 22 -1.93 -3.90 6.10
C GLN A 22 -2.27 -3.18 7.42
N TYR A 23 -2.43 -3.93 8.50
CA TYR A 23 -2.59 -3.39 9.84
C TYR A 23 -1.38 -2.54 10.22
N ALA A 24 -0.17 -3.06 10.04
CA ALA A 24 1.07 -2.33 10.33
C ALA A 24 1.20 -1.05 9.50
N HIS A 25 0.76 -1.07 8.24
CA HIS A 25 0.72 0.13 7.39
C HIS A 25 -0.16 1.23 7.99
N TYR A 26 -1.41 0.90 8.38
CA TYR A 26 -2.33 1.88 8.99
C TYR A 26 -2.03 2.20 10.46
N TRP A 27 -1.34 1.30 11.17
CA TRP A 27 -0.83 1.57 12.51
C TRP A 27 0.14 2.76 12.50
N GLY A 28 0.95 2.90 11.44
CA GLY A 28 1.70 4.12 11.18
C GLY A 28 2.72 4.45 12.28
N LYS A 29 2.90 5.74 12.55
CA LYS A 29 3.85 6.25 13.56
C LYS A 29 3.20 6.30 14.94
N TRP A 30 4.02 6.47 15.98
CA TRP A 30 3.53 6.66 17.36
C TRP A 30 2.54 7.82 17.50
N SER A 31 2.76 8.90 16.74
CA SER A 31 1.83 10.03 16.66
C SER A 31 0.45 9.63 16.13
N ASP A 32 0.37 8.72 15.15
CA ASP A 32 -0.91 8.24 14.62
C ASP A 32 -1.66 7.38 15.64
N PHE A 33 -0.92 6.57 16.41
CA PHE A 33 -1.48 5.85 17.54
C PHE A 33 -2.07 6.80 18.59
N LEU A 34 -1.29 7.80 19.04
CA LEU A 34 -1.76 8.78 20.02
C LEU A 34 -2.99 9.54 19.51
N ARG A 35 -2.98 9.97 18.23
CA ARG A 35 -4.15 10.62 17.62
C ARG A 35 -5.39 9.74 17.72
N ARG A 36 -5.30 8.46 17.38
CA ARG A 36 -6.43 7.53 17.48
C ARG A 36 -6.84 7.22 18.91
N LEU A 37 -5.89 7.18 19.84
CA LEU A 37 -6.19 7.01 21.26
C LEU A 37 -6.98 8.21 21.80
N PHE A 38 -6.58 9.45 21.47
CA PHE A 38 -7.34 10.65 21.82
C PHE A 38 -8.75 10.65 21.20
N ILE A 39 -8.86 10.28 19.92
CA ILE A 39 -10.17 10.11 19.27
C ILE A 39 -11.02 9.08 20.03
N SER A 40 -10.43 7.96 20.47
CA SER A 40 -11.14 6.93 21.24
C SER A 40 -11.65 7.45 22.58
N ILE A 41 -10.84 8.24 23.31
CA ILE A 41 -11.23 8.84 24.59
C ILE A 41 -12.37 9.85 24.40
N ILE A 42 -12.26 10.72 23.38
CA ILE A 42 -13.31 11.70 23.07
C ILE A 42 -14.60 11.00 22.64
N ALA A 43 -14.49 10.00 21.75
CA ALA A 43 -15.64 9.22 21.28
C ALA A 43 -16.31 8.45 22.43
N LEU A 44 -15.53 7.85 23.32
CA LEU A 44 -16.04 7.17 24.52
C LEU A 44 -16.74 8.15 25.45
N THR A 45 -16.18 9.34 25.67
CA THR A 45 -16.81 10.37 26.51
C THR A 45 -18.15 10.83 25.92
N ALA A 46 -18.19 11.04 24.59
CA ALA A 46 -19.42 11.39 23.88
C ALA A 46 -20.46 10.26 23.92
N ALA A 47 -20.05 9.02 23.65
CA ALA A 47 -20.91 7.84 23.73
C ALA A 47 -21.47 7.65 25.14
N TRP A 48 -20.65 7.86 26.18
CA TRP A 48 -21.07 7.79 27.57
C TRP A 48 -22.11 8.85 27.92
N LEU A 49 -21.90 10.10 27.49
CA LEU A 49 -22.83 11.22 27.70
C LEU A 49 -24.18 10.95 27.03
N ILE A 50 -24.17 10.55 25.76
CA ILE A 50 -25.37 10.21 25.01
C ILE A 50 -26.06 8.98 25.62
N GLY A 51 -25.27 7.99 26.06
CA GLY A 51 -25.73 6.78 26.72
C GLY A 51 -26.57 7.05 27.98
N ASN A 52 -26.27 8.12 28.71
CA ASN A 52 -27.03 8.50 29.91
C ASN A 52 -28.47 8.97 29.59
N LEU A 53 -28.80 9.26 28.32
CA LEU A 53 -30.15 9.63 27.89
C LEU A 53 -31.10 8.43 27.72
N PHE A 54 -30.57 7.20 27.61
CA PHE A 54 -31.37 6.01 27.29
C PHE A 54 -32.04 5.32 28.50
N GLY A 55 -31.81 5.82 29.72
CA GLY A 55 -32.36 5.24 30.95
C GLY A 55 -31.85 3.81 31.25
N PRO A 56 -32.43 3.11 32.25
CA PRO A 56 -31.94 1.82 32.73
C PRO A 56 -32.00 0.67 31.70
N GLY A 57 -32.99 0.70 30.80
CA GLY A 57 -33.17 -0.32 29.76
C GLY A 57 -32.13 -0.28 28.63
N GLY A 58 -31.37 0.81 28.52
CA GLY A 58 -30.36 1.01 27.46
C GLY A 58 -28.95 0.56 27.84
N LEU A 59 -28.72 0.01 29.03
CA LEU A 59 -27.38 -0.25 29.57
C LEU A 59 -26.52 -1.14 28.65
N THR A 60 -27.11 -2.21 28.11
CA THR A 60 -26.40 -3.15 27.22
C THR A 60 -26.01 -2.48 25.90
N ILE A 61 -26.91 -1.67 25.33
CA ILE A 61 -26.66 -0.95 24.07
C ILE A 61 -25.57 0.09 24.29
N LYS A 62 -25.66 0.85 25.38
CA LYS A 62 -24.63 1.81 25.80
C LYS A 62 -23.26 1.13 25.91
N LEU A 63 -23.16 -0.01 26.59
CA LEU A 63 -21.91 -0.73 26.77
C LEU A 63 -21.28 -1.13 25.43
N ILE A 64 -22.08 -1.58 24.46
CA ILE A 64 -21.58 -1.93 23.12
C ILE A 64 -20.98 -0.70 22.42
N PHE A 65 -21.69 0.44 22.46
CA PHE A 65 -21.17 1.68 21.86
C PHE A 65 -19.92 2.18 22.58
N ASP A 66 -19.87 2.10 23.91
CA ASP A 66 -18.71 2.47 24.70
C ASP A 66 -17.49 1.59 24.34
N ILE A 67 -17.68 0.28 24.19
CA ILE A 67 -16.60 -0.64 23.75
C ILE A 67 -16.13 -0.29 22.34
N ILE A 68 -17.04 -0.08 21.39
CA ILE A 68 -16.70 0.28 20.01
C ILE A 68 -15.93 1.61 19.98
N ALA A 69 -16.40 2.62 20.72
CA ALA A 69 -15.76 3.93 20.77
C ALA A 69 -14.38 3.87 21.46
N GLY A 70 -14.29 3.22 22.62
CA GLY A 70 -13.06 3.12 23.41
C GLY A 70 -11.98 2.26 22.75
N LEU A 71 -12.35 1.30 21.92
CA LEU A 71 -11.42 0.45 21.17
C LEU A 71 -11.12 0.96 19.74
N TYR A 72 -11.55 2.17 19.37
CA TYR A 72 -11.31 2.73 18.03
C TYR A 72 -9.83 2.73 17.64
N TRP A 73 -8.93 2.99 18.59
CA TRP A 73 -7.49 2.92 18.35
C TRP A 73 -7.01 1.55 17.86
N LEU A 74 -7.70 0.47 18.26
CA LEU A 74 -7.35 -0.91 17.94
C LEU A 74 -7.99 -1.36 16.61
N TRP A 75 -9.29 -1.15 16.43
CA TRP A 75 -10.01 -1.61 15.23
C TRP A 75 -9.97 -0.62 14.07
N GLY A 76 -9.70 0.66 14.31
CA GLY A 76 -9.64 1.70 13.27
C GLY A 76 -8.67 1.36 12.12
N PRO A 77 -7.43 0.91 12.39
CA PRO A 77 -6.51 0.45 11.33
C PRO A 77 -7.07 -0.72 10.51
N VAL A 78 -7.78 -1.65 11.14
CA VAL A 78 -8.47 -2.76 10.43
C VAL A 78 -9.53 -2.20 9.49
N TYR A 79 -10.36 -1.28 9.99
CA TYR A 79 -11.41 -0.65 9.19
C TYR A 79 -10.84 0.06 7.96
N TRP A 80 -9.84 0.93 8.13
CA TRP A 80 -9.26 1.67 7.01
C TRP A 80 -8.56 0.77 5.99
N ALA A 81 -7.87 -0.28 6.43
CA ALA A 81 -7.31 -1.30 5.55
C ALA A 81 -8.40 -2.04 4.77
N SER A 82 -9.49 -2.44 5.42
CA SER A 82 -10.62 -3.10 4.75
C SER A 82 -11.30 -2.18 3.73
N VAL A 83 -11.49 -0.89 4.05
CA VAL A 83 -12.01 0.12 3.11
C VAL A 83 -11.09 0.23 1.89
N ARG A 84 -9.76 0.27 2.11
CA ARG A 84 -8.77 0.32 1.03
C ARG A 84 -8.80 -0.95 0.19
N ASN A 85 -8.88 -2.13 0.79
CA ASN A 85 -8.98 -3.40 0.05
C ASN A 85 -10.26 -3.45 -0.80
N ASN A 86 -11.37 -2.91 -0.29
CA ASN A 86 -12.63 -2.89 -1.00
C ASN A 86 -12.57 -2.05 -2.30
N THR A 87 -11.70 -1.05 -2.38
CA THR A 87 -11.53 -0.29 -3.64
C THR A 87 -10.95 -1.15 -4.77
N TYR A 88 -10.16 -2.17 -4.44
CA TYR A 88 -9.67 -3.17 -5.37
C TYR A 88 -10.72 -4.26 -5.60
N ARG A 89 -11.34 -4.78 -4.54
CA ARG A 89 -12.35 -5.86 -4.66
C ARG A 89 -13.60 -5.47 -5.45
N ARG A 90 -14.00 -4.19 -5.46
CA ARG A 90 -15.15 -3.71 -6.25
C ARG A 90 -14.93 -3.82 -7.76
N LEU A 91 -13.68 -3.95 -8.21
CA LEU A 91 -13.37 -4.15 -9.63
C LEU A 91 -13.63 -5.63 -9.97
N PRO A 92 -14.53 -5.92 -10.93
CA PRO A 92 -14.98 -7.28 -11.21
C PRO A 92 -13.88 -8.17 -11.81
N TYR A 93 -13.02 -7.60 -12.66
CA TYR A 93 -12.02 -8.32 -13.42
C TYR A 93 -10.61 -7.97 -12.96
N GLY A 94 -9.70 -8.92 -13.14
CA GLY A 94 -8.30 -8.74 -12.81
C GLY A 94 -7.44 -9.80 -13.47
N GLY A 95 -6.16 -9.48 -13.61
CA GLY A 95 -5.19 -10.33 -14.27
C GLY A 95 -3.87 -10.33 -13.54
N PHE A 96 -3.22 -11.50 -13.54
CA PHE A 96 -1.84 -11.62 -13.15
C PHE A 96 -0.97 -11.03 -14.26
N TRP A 97 -0.22 -10.00 -13.92
CA TRP A 97 0.65 -9.32 -14.86
C TRP A 97 2.11 -9.58 -14.54
N ARG A 98 2.84 -10.05 -15.54
CA ARG A 98 4.28 -10.27 -15.50
C ARG A 98 4.96 -9.40 -16.54
N GLY A 99 5.65 -8.38 -16.07
CA GLY A 99 6.45 -7.44 -16.86
C GLY A 99 7.92 -7.49 -16.50
N ARG A 100 8.68 -6.51 -17.00
CA ARG A 100 10.06 -6.24 -16.62
C ARG A 100 10.23 -4.80 -16.19
N VAL A 101 11.12 -4.58 -15.24
CA VAL A 101 11.55 -3.25 -14.84
C VAL A 101 12.28 -2.59 -16.01
N PHE A 102 11.76 -1.48 -16.50
CA PHE A 102 12.42 -0.66 -17.52
C PHE A 102 13.39 0.34 -16.88
N ASP A 103 12.92 1.04 -15.83
CA ASP A 103 13.76 1.95 -15.06
C ASP A 103 13.34 2.00 -13.59
N ALA A 104 14.26 2.43 -12.74
CA ALA A 104 14.03 2.68 -11.33
C ALA A 104 14.67 4.01 -10.94
N PHE A 105 13.84 5.00 -10.58
CA PHE A 105 14.31 6.35 -10.27
C PHE A 105 13.72 6.84 -8.93
N VAL A 106 14.39 7.81 -8.31
CA VAL A 106 13.94 8.41 -7.05
C VAL A 106 13.47 9.84 -7.27
N THR A 107 12.30 10.13 -6.69
CA THR A 107 11.74 11.47 -6.58
C THR A 107 11.73 11.92 -5.12
N GLU A 108 11.73 13.23 -4.91
CA GLU A 108 11.48 13.87 -3.62
C GLU A 108 10.08 14.46 -3.66
N GLU A 109 9.26 14.12 -2.67
CA GLU A 109 7.88 14.57 -2.55
C GLU A 109 7.71 15.31 -1.23
N LEU A 110 7.05 16.46 -1.28
CA LEU A 110 6.82 17.31 -0.11
C LEU A 110 5.62 16.75 0.66
N ILE A 111 5.88 16.14 1.83
CA ILE A 111 4.85 15.50 2.67
C ILE A 111 4.10 16.54 3.50
N GLY A 112 4.75 17.67 3.80
CA GLY A 112 4.17 18.77 4.56
C GLY A 112 5.22 19.85 4.86
N GLU A 113 4.73 21.04 5.20
CA GLU A 113 5.52 22.17 5.67
C GLU A 113 5.26 22.33 7.17
N GLU A 114 6.32 22.32 7.97
CA GLU A 114 6.23 22.63 9.40
C GLU A 114 6.85 24.00 9.63
N GLU A 115 6.03 24.98 10.03
CA GLU A 115 6.52 26.29 10.47
C GLU A 115 7.02 26.19 11.92
N ARG A 116 8.30 26.44 12.14
CA ARG A 116 8.91 26.45 13.47
C ARG A 116 9.58 27.77 13.74
N VAL A 117 9.36 28.33 14.92
CA VAL A 117 10.08 29.52 15.36
C VAL A 117 11.47 29.11 15.85
N ASN A 118 12.51 29.70 15.27
CA ASN A 118 13.90 29.45 15.68
C ASN A 118 14.19 30.11 17.05
N LYS A 119 15.36 29.82 17.65
CA LYS A 119 15.76 30.40 18.95
C LYS A 119 15.86 31.94 18.96
N ARG A 120 15.79 32.59 17.80
CA ARG A 120 15.85 34.05 17.62
C ARG A 120 14.47 34.67 17.35
N GLY A 121 13.40 33.87 17.34
CA GLY A 121 12.03 34.38 17.12
C GLY A 121 11.62 34.48 15.64
N GLU A 122 12.43 33.98 14.70
CA GLU A 122 12.10 34.01 13.27
C GLU A 122 11.37 32.72 12.87
N LEU A 123 10.36 32.84 12.01
CA LEU A 123 9.64 31.71 11.44
C LEU A 123 10.53 31.02 10.40
N GLU A 124 10.82 29.75 10.61
CA GLU A 124 11.54 28.86 9.70
C GLU A 124 10.58 27.79 9.18
N VAL A 125 10.38 27.75 7.86
CA VAL A 125 9.55 26.72 7.21
C VAL A 125 10.43 25.50 6.93
N ILE A 126 10.18 24.40 7.64
CA ILE A 126 10.87 23.13 7.44
C ILE A 126 10.03 22.27 6.49
N GLU A 127 10.51 22.10 5.27
CA GLU A 127 9.87 21.21 4.29
C GLU A 127 10.20 19.74 4.61
N ASN A 128 9.19 18.96 5.01
CA ASN A 128 9.35 17.54 5.26
C ASN A 128 9.24 16.76 3.95
N ARG A 129 10.38 16.48 3.31
CA ARG A 129 10.42 15.76 2.02
C ARG A 129 10.62 14.25 2.21
N GLN A 130 9.73 13.42 1.64
CA GLN A 130 9.97 11.98 1.50
C GLN A 130 10.71 11.68 0.20
N ARG A 131 11.67 10.76 0.28
CA ARG A 131 12.22 10.14 -0.91
C ARG A 131 11.39 8.92 -1.27
N CYS A 132 10.86 8.91 -2.49
CA CYS A 132 10.09 7.81 -3.05
C CYS A 132 10.87 7.16 -4.19
N ILE A 133 10.85 5.84 -4.28
CA ILE A 133 11.27 5.11 -5.48
C ILE A 133 10.07 4.95 -6.40
N ASN A 134 10.29 5.16 -7.70
CA ASN A 134 9.33 4.92 -8.76
C ASN A 134 9.92 3.84 -9.65
N LEU A 135 9.14 2.80 -9.86
CA LEU A 135 9.51 1.64 -10.65
C LEU A 135 8.67 1.66 -11.93
N GLU A 136 9.31 1.92 -13.06
CA GLU A 136 8.67 1.84 -14.36
C GLU A 136 8.76 0.40 -14.84
N ILE A 137 7.60 -0.21 -15.06
CA ILE A 137 7.46 -1.60 -15.45
C ILE A 137 6.69 -1.63 -16.75
N GLY A 138 7.12 -2.45 -17.70
CA GLY A 138 6.31 -2.72 -18.87
C GLY A 138 6.45 -4.16 -19.34
N ASP A 139 5.61 -4.52 -20.29
CA ASP A 139 5.62 -5.84 -20.89
C ASP A 139 5.68 -5.81 -22.42
N GLN A 140 5.67 -6.99 -23.01
CA GLN A 140 5.81 -7.17 -24.46
C GLN A 140 4.56 -6.74 -25.24
N THR A 141 3.42 -6.57 -24.56
CA THR A 141 2.17 -6.08 -25.20
C THR A 141 2.12 -4.56 -25.30
N GLY A 142 3.13 -3.86 -24.77
CA GLY A 142 3.21 -2.40 -24.79
C GLY A 142 2.53 -1.73 -23.59
N PHE A 143 1.93 -2.50 -22.68
CA PHE A 143 1.41 -1.95 -21.43
C PHE A 143 2.58 -1.57 -20.50
N SER A 144 2.52 -0.38 -19.94
CA SER A 144 3.50 0.11 -18.96
C SER A 144 2.80 0.84 -17.82
N ALA A 145 3.38 0.73 -16.63
CA ALA A 145 2.87 1.37 -15.43
C ALA A 145 4.03 1.76 -14.50
N ILE A 146 3.80 2.80 -13.71
CA ILE A 146 4.74 3.26 -12.70
C ILE A 146 4.19 2.92 -11.32
N VAL A 147 4.99 2.20 -10.53
CA VAL A 147 4.66 1.89 -9.14
C VAL A 147 5.57 2.67 -8.20
N ARG A 148 4.96 3.40 -7.28
CA ARG A 148 5.64 4.21 -6.28
C ARG A 148 5.74 3.47 -4.95
N ALA A 149 6.83 3.69 -4.23
CA ALA A 149 6.96 3.26 -2.84
C ALA A 149 7.91 4.18 -2.05
N PRO A 150 7.76 4.29 -0.72
CA PRO A 150 8.76 4.92 0.13
C PRO A 150 10.15 4.29 -0.06
N LEU A 151 11.20 5.10 -0.24
CA LEU A 151 12.54 4.59 -0.49
C LEU A 151 13.11 3.89 0.75
N LYS A 152 13.38 2.59 0.62
CA LYS A 152 14.04 1.77 1.64
C LYS A 152 15.44 1.34 1.17
N ARG A 153 16.34 1.05 2.12
CA ARG A 153 17.71 0.58 1.80
C ARG A 153 17.71 -0.68 0.92
N ILE A 154 16.73 -1.57 1.13
CA ILE A 154 16.57 -2.82 0.38
C ILE A 154 16.34 -2.60 -1.13
N HIS A 155 15.79 -1.45 -1.53
CA HIS A 155 15.50 -1.14 -2.92
C HIS A 155 16.76 -0.82 -3.74
N LYS A 156 17.91 -0.61 -3.10
CA LYS A 156 19.20 -0.33 -3.79
C LYS A 156 19.63 -1.43 -4.75
N SER A 157 19.10 -2.64 -4.61
CA SER A 157 19.44 -3.79 -5.44
C SER A 157 18.58 -3.93 -6.69
N ILE A 158 17.52 -3.11 -6.85
CA ILE A 158 16.62 -3.16 -8.00
C ILE A 158 17.35 -2.70 -9.26
N ARG A 159 17.21 -3.44 -10.36
CA ARG A 159 17.86 -3.14 -11.64
C ARG A 159 16.87 -3.28 -12.79
N PRO A 160 17.06 -2.52 -13.88
CA PRO A 160 16.38 -2.78 -15.15
C PRO A 160 16.56 -4.23 -15.60
N GLY A 161 15.52 -4.77 -16.23
CA GLY A 161 15.46 -6.15 -16.73
C GLY A 161 15.00 -7.18 -15.71
N MET A 162 14.91 -6.84 -14.42
CA MET A 162 14.30 -7.71 -13.41
C MET A 162 12.81 -7.95 -13.72
N VAL A 163 12.33 -9.16 -13.40
CA VAL A 163 10.90 -9.48 -13.54
C VAL A 163 10.12 -8.77 -12.45
N ALA A 164 8.98 -8.24 -12.83
CA ALA A 164 8.02 -7.62 -11.95
C ALA A 164 6.66 -8.30 -12.13
N GLU A 165 6.06 -8.72 -11.03
CA GLU A 165 4.77 -9.40 -10.99
C GLU A 165 3.80 -8.56 -10.17
N ALA A 166 2.59 -8.34 -10.69
CA ALA A 166 1.56 -7.62 -9.97
C ALA A 166 0.17 -8.09 -10.37
N LEU A 167 -0.83 -7.69 -9.59
CA LEU A 167 -2.24 -7.83 -9.92
C LEU A 167 -2.72 -6.54 -10.58
N LEU A 168 -3.24 -6.67 -11.81
CA LEU A 168 -3.99 -5.63 -12.48
C LEU A 168 -5.47 -5.85 -12.25
N MET A 169 -6.22 -4.76 -12.10
CA MET A 169 -7.66 -4.78 -11.87
C MET A 169 -8.35 -3.83 -12.84
N SER A 170 -9.47 -4.29 -13.40
CA SER A 170 -10.24 -3.57 -14.41
C SER A 170 -11.75 -3.70 -14.17
N ARG A 171 -12.50 -2.74 -14.72
CA ARG A 171 -13.95 -2.82 -14.90
C ARG A 171 -14.34 -3.59 -16.16
N GLU A 172 -13.41 -3.77 -17.10
CA GLU A 172 -13.64 -4.41 -18.39
C GLU A 172 -13.17 -5.88 -18.37
N PRO A 173 -13.92 -6.81 -19.00
CA PRO A 173 -13.60 -8.24 -18.99
C PRO A 173 -12.32 -8.59 -19.75
N ASP A 174 -12.00 -7.81 -20.78
CA ASP A 174 -10.83 -7.98 -21.64
C ASP A 174 -9.56 -7.33 -21.07
N LEU A 175 -9.67 -6.64 -19.92
CA LEU A 175 -8.59 -5.89 -19.29
C LEU A 175 -8.03 -4.78 -20.20
N GLY A 176 -8.86 -4.20 -21.08
CA GLY A 176 -8.47 -3.11 -21.98
C GLY A 176 -8.08 -1.83 -21.22
N ASP A 177 -8.94 -1.39 -20.29
CA ASP A 177 -8.64 -0.29 -19.36
C ASP A 177 -8.21 -0.79 -17.97
N ILE A 178 -6.96 -0.53 -17.59
CA ILE A 178 -6.43 -0.91 -16.28
C ILE A 178 -6.74 0.19 -15.25
N ASN A 179 -7.71 -0.06 -14.37
CA ASN A 179 -8.14 0.92 -13.39
C ASN A 179 -7.28 0.94 -12.12
N GLN A 180 -6.73 -0.20 -11.69
CA GLN A 180 -5.85 -0.27 -10.53
C GLN A 180 -4.73 -1.30 -10.70
N LEU A 181 -3.58 -0.95 -10.12
CA LEU A 181 -2.39 -1.79 -10.03
C LEU A 181 -2.06 -2.00 -8.54
N SER A 182 -1.75 -3.23 -8.17
CA SER A 182 -1.35 -3.60 -6.81
C SER A 182 0.10 -3.20 -6.47
N ASP A 183 0.57 -3.57 -5.27
CA ASP A 183 2.01 -3.66 -5.03
C ASP A 183 2.65 -4.73 -5.94
N VAL A 184 3.90 -4.47 -6.32
CA VAL A 184 4.68 -5.27 -7.26
C VAL A 184 5.63 -6.17 -6.50
N HIS A 185 5.60 -7.45 -6.83
CA HIS A 185 6.56 -8.44 -6.39
C HIS A 185 7.75 -8.51 -7.37
N LEU A 186 8.97 -8.48 -6.83
CA LEU A 186 10.22 -8.72 -7.55
C LEU A 186 10.79 -10.08 -7.12
N PRO A 187 10.50 -11.18 -7.85
CA PRO A 187 10.85 -12.54 -7.42
C PRO A 187 12.34 -12.76 -7.16
N GLN A 188 13.22 -12.08 -7.91
CA GLN A 188 14.67 -12.22 -7.79
C GLN A 188 15.23 -11.63 -6.47
N LEU A 189 14.50 -10.73 -5.85
CA LEU A 189 14.87 -10.07 -4.60
C LEU A 189 13.98 -10.48 -3.42
N ASP A 190 12.87 -11.16 -3.68
CA ASP A 190 11.79 -11.41 -2.72
C ASP A 190 11.34 -10.12 -2.03
N GLN A 191 11.17 -9.08 -2.85
CA GLN A 191 10.80 -7.73 -2.40
C GLN A 191 9.46 -7.32 -2.98
N TRP A 192 8.72 -6.55 -2.19
CA TRP A 192 7.44 -5.98 -2.55
C TRP A 192 7.55 -4.46 -2.59
N ILE A 193 7.17 -3.88 -3.73
CA ILE A 193 7.28 -2.45 -4.03
C ILE A 193 5.87 -1.90 -4.22
N GLY A 194 5.46 -1.02 -3.33
CA GLY A 194 4.19 -0.32 -3.41
C GLY A 194 4.00 0.55 -2.17
N GLU A 195 3.06 1.48 -2.25
CA GLU A 195 2.67 2.31 -1.11
C GLU A 195 1.89 1.49 -0.07
N TYR A 196 1.01 0.61 -0.54
CA TYR A 196 0.10 -0.18 0.28
C TYR A 196 0.19 -1.68 -0.07
N PRO A 197 0.36 -2.58 0.92
CA PRO A 197 0.46 -4.03 0.68
C PRO A 197 -0.93 -4.65 0.48
N VAL A 198 -1.54 -4.45 -0.68
CA VAL A 198 -2.92 -4.90 -0.94
C VAL A 198 -3.02 -6.42 -1.05
N LEU A 199 -1.97 -7.09 -1.55
CA LEU A 199 -2.01 -8.52 -1.85
C LEU A 199 -1.70 -9.37 -0.61
N ARG A 200 -2.41 -10.49 -0.47
CA ARG A 200 -1.94 -11.64 0.32
C ARG A 200 -0.77 -12.29 -0.41
N ARG A 201 0.42 -11.96 0.08
CA ARG A 201 1.71 -12.28 -0.57
C ARG A 201 1.94 -13.78 -0.72
N ASP A 202 1.52 -14.55 0.27
CA ASP A 202 1.54 -16.02 0.28
C ASP A 202 0.73 -16.61 -0.87
N ILE A 203 -0.54 -16.19 -1.00
CA ILE A 203 -1.44 -16.67 -2.06
C ILE A 203 -0.97 -16.17 -3.43
N PHE A 204 -0.57 -14.91 -3.54
CA PHE A 204 -0.08 -14.36 -4.80
C PHE A 204 1.19 -15.06 -5.29
N GLN A 205 2.14 -15.35 -4.39
CA GLN A 205 3.35 -16.10 -4.74
C GLN A 205 3.03 -17.55 -5.13
N GLN A 206 1.98 -18.16 -4.55
CA GLN A 206 1.51 -19.48 -5.00
C GLN A 206 0.98 -19.42 -6.43
N VAL A 207 0.10 -18.46 -6.74
CA VAL A 207 -0.43 -18.25 -8.10
C VAL A 207 0.70 -17.97 -9.10
N SER A 208 1.69 -17.15 -8.71
CA SER A 208 2.89 -16.92 -9.50
C SER A 208 3.59 -18.23 -9.87
N ARG A 209 3.83 -19.12 -8.89
CA ARG A 209 4.47 -20.43 -9.12
C ARG A 209 3.65 -21.33 -10.04
N GLU A 210 2.33 -21.37 -9.86
CA GLU A 210 1.41 -22.15 -10.70
C GLU A 210 1.42 -21.67 -12.16
N LEU A 211 1.60 -20.37 -12.38
CA LEU A 211 1.73 -19.75 -13.70
C LEU A 211 3.17 -19.79 -14.27
N GLY A 212 4.07 -20.61 -13.70
CA GLY A 212 5.46 -20.74 -14.15
C GLY A 212 6.38 -19.60 -13.68
N GLY A 213 6.00 -18.88 -12.63
CA GLY A 213 6.83 -17.95 -11.88
C GLY A 213 7.81 -18.70 -10.97
N GLY A 214 9.02 -18.94 -11.47
CA GLY A 214 10.13 -19.45 -10.67
C GLY A 214 11.01 -18.34 -10.10
N LYS A 215 11.91 -18.67 -9.16
CA LYS A 215 13.04 -17.81 -8.81
C LYS A 215 13.95 -17.69 -10.03
N GLU A 216 13.67 -16.73 -10.91
CA GLU A 216 14.55 -16.44 -12.03
C GLU A 216 15.95 -16.05 -11.50
N PRO A 217 17.03 -16.46 -12.19
CA PRO A 217 18.36 -15.98 -11.86
C PRO A 217 18.38 -14.45 -11.91
N ARG A 218 19.08 -13.83 -10.95
CA ARG A 218 19.31 -12.38 -11.02
C ARG A 218 19.99 -12.05 -12.35
N PRO A 219 19.50 -11.05 -13.10
CA PRO A 219 20.20 -10.62 -14.30
C PRO A 219 21.63 -10.21 -13.94
N LYS A 220 22.61 -10.70 -14.71
CA LYS A 220 24.01 -10.32 -14.53
C LYS A 220 24.13 -8.79 -14.67
N PRO A 221 24.99 -8.13 -13.88
CA PRO A 221 25.24 -6.70 -14.06
C PRO A 221 25.68 -6.50 -15.51
N SER A 222 24.90 -5.80 -16.33
CA SER A 222 25.37 -5.46 -17.66
C SER A 222 26.55 -4.49 -17.48
N ARG A 223 27.67 -4.74 -18.18
CA ARG A 223 28.86 -3.87 -18.16
C ARG A 223 28.56 -2.41 -18.56
N TYR A 224 27.36 -2.14 -19.08
CA TYR A 224 26.89 -0.83 -19.53
C TYR A 224 25.83 -0.17 -18.64
N SER A 225 25.32 -0.83 -17.59
CA SER A 225 24.30 -0.21 -16.73
C SER A 225 24.93 0.40 -15.47
N ASN A 226 25.52 1.58 -15.65
CA ASN A 226 25.82 2.50 -14.55
C ASN A 226 24.54 3.18 -13.98
N ASN A 227 23.35 2.65 -14.25
CA ASN A 227 22.10 3.18 -13.74
C ASN A 227 21.86 2.65 -12.32
N VAL A 228 22.73 3.10 -11.42
CA VAL A 228 22.38 3.33 -10.03
C VAL A 228 21.14 4.22 -10.04
N ILE A 229 20.08 3.80 -9.35
CA ILE A 229 18.80 4.50 -9.13
C ILE A 229 18.98 6.01 -9.38
N ARG A 230 18.54 6.48 -10.55
CA ARG A 230 18.80 7.85 -10.97
C ARG A 230 17.93 8.78 -10.12
N ARG A 231 18.49 9.88 -9.62
CA ARG A 231 17.68 10.94 -9.00
C ARG A 231 17.10 11.79 -10.12
N ARG A 232 15.78 11.85 -10.22
CA ARG A 232 15.10 12.79 -11.11
C ARG A 232 14.60 13.95 -10.25
N LYS A 233 15.12 15.16 -10.49
CA LYS A 233 14.54 16.36 -9.88
C LYS A 233 13.25 16.64 -10.66
N THR A 234 12.11 16.53 -9.99
CA THR A 234 10.88 17.16 -10.45
C THR A 234 11.07 18.67 -10.28
N ARG A 235 10.97 19.42 -11.38
CA ARG A 235 10.82 20.87 -11.35
C ARG A 235 9.37 21.21 -11.03
#